data_AF-A0A942HXH5-F1
#
_entry.id   AF-A0A942HXH5-F1
#
_cell.length_a   1.000
_cell.length_b   1.000
_cell.length_c   1.000
_cell.angle_alpha   90.00
_cell.angle_beta   90.00
_cell.angle_gamma   90.00
#
_symmetry.space_group_name_H-M   'P 1'
#
loop_
_entity.id
_entity.type
_entity.pdbx_description
1 polymer ?
#
loop_
_entity_poly.entity_id
_entity_poly.type
_entity_poly.pdbx_seq_one_letter_code
_entity_poly.pdbx_strand_id
1 'polypeptide(L)'
;MSDLLNPGIELIEVAIEDSPEVKSYIYQMISEFEPYVTPQTVVAVIAKDPMKLALQYEADGKEFDEEDLKSHYRISITLKEGDAKIAAEGVDKDIYTAIRLAKDSLLQKLIAIQDRIVTQQERNMEIHHALQNTMIH
;
A
#
# COMPACT_ATOMS: atom_id res chain seq x y z
N MET A 1 0.73 32.92 -8.46
CA MET A 1 0.59 31.72 -9.30
C MET A 1 1.24 30.61 -8.52
N SER A 2 0.42 29.80 -7.88
CA SER A 2 0.84 28.71 -7.00
C SER A 2 1.42 27.60 -7.86
N ASP A 3 2.72 27.39 -7.75
CA ASP A 3 3.40 26.20 -8.22
C ASP A 3 2.76 24.99 -7.53
N LEU A 4 1.92 24.29 -8.28
CA LEU A 4 1.46 22.95 -7.93
C LEU A 4 2.70 22.06 -7.97
N LEU A 5 3.36 21.92 -6.81
CA LEU A 5 4.30 20.85 -6.54
C LEU A 5 3.54 19.54 -6.73
N ASN A 6 3.58 19.04 -7.95
CA ASN A 6 3.15 17.71 -8.29
C ASN A 6 4.00 16.77 -7.42
N PRO A 7 3.41 16.00 -6.49
CA PRO A 7 4.18 15.03 -5.73
C PRO A 7 4.91 14.14 -6.74
N GLY A 8 6.21 13.92 -6.52
CA GLY A 8 7.07 13.15 -7.42
C GLY A 8 6.70 11.68 -7.39
N ILE A 9 5.56 11.32 -7.98
CA ILE A 9 5.16 9.94 -8.21
C ILE A 9 6.01 9.43 -9.37
N GLU A 10 7.20 8.92 -9.07
CA GLU A 10 7.94 8.09 -10.02
C GLU A 10 7.23 6.73 -10.14
N LEU A 11 6.26 6.67 -11.05
CA LEU A 11 5.60 5.43 -11.44
C LEU A 11 6.60 4.56 -12.21
N ILE A 12 7.21 3.61 -11.51
CA ILE A 12 7.98 2.54 -12.15
C ILE A 12 6.97 1.52 -12.68
N GLU A 13 6.44 1.80 -13.87
CA GLU A 13 5.52 0.93 -14.62
C GLU A 13 6.28 -0.31 -15.11
N VAL A 14 6.14 -1.42 -14.40
CA VAL A 14 6.63 -2.71 -14.91
C VAL A 14 5.43 -3.60 -15.21
N ALA A 15 5.22 -3.76 -16.52
CA ALA A 15 4.48 -4.85 -17.17
C ALA A 15 2.96 -4.94 -16.90
N ILE A 16 2.29 -3.80 -16.74
CA ILE A 16 0.85 -3.73 -16.99
C ILE A 16 0.69 -3.39 -18.47
N GLU A 17 -0.21 -4.06 -19.20
CA GLU A 17 -0.50 -3.73 -20.59
C GLU A 17 -0.58 -2.22 -20.77
N ASP A 18 0.02 -1.68 -21.85
CA ASP A 18 0.11 -0.25 -22.13
C ASP A 18 -1.25 0.34 -22.54
N SER A 19 -2.29 0.06 -21.74
CA SER A 19 -3.64 0.59 -21.85
C SER A 19 -3.70 1.92 -21.10
N PRO A 20 -3.98 3.03 -21.81
CA PRO A 20 -4.19 4.34 -21.19
C PRO A 20 -5.28 4.34 -20.12
N GLU A 21 -6.28 3.47 -20.26
CA GLU A 21 -7.39 3.31 -19.32
C GLU A 21 -6.89 2.74 -17.98
N VAL A 22 -6.06 1.70 -18.01
CA VAL A 22 -5.49 1.10 -16.81
C VAL A 22 -4.56 2.09 -16.10
N LYS A 23 -3.74 2.84 -16.86
CA LYS A 23 -2.88 3.88 -16.28
C LYS A 23 -3.71 4.95 -15.58
N SER A 24 -4.73 5.47 -16.25
CA SER A 24 -5.63 6.49 -15.71
C SER A 24 -6.32 6.00 -14.44
N TYR A 25 -6.74 4.73 -14.41
CA TYR A 25 -7.31 4.11 -13.23
C TYR A 25 -6.30 4.02 -12.07
N ILE A 26 -5.05 3.61 -12.36
CA ILE A 26 -3.98 3.58 -11.36
C ILE A 26 -3.75 4.97 -10.76
N TYR A 27 -3.69 6.04 -11.58
CA TYR A 27 -3.55 7.41 -11.08
C TYR A 27 -4.70 7.81 -10.15
N GLN A 28 -5.94 7.47 -10.52
CA GLN A 28 -7.10 7.73 -9.68
C GLN A 28 -7.04 6.98 -8.34
N MET A 29 -6.51 5.76 -8.32
CA MET A 29 -6.37 4.98 -7.09
C MET A 29 -5.22 5.48 -6.22
N ILE A 30 -4.13 5.97 -6.81
CA ILE A 30 -2.97 6.47 -6.07
C ILE A 30 -3.29 7.78 -5.34
N SER A 31 -4.19 8.63 -5.87
CA SER A 31 -4.57 9.87 -5.17
C SER A 31 -5.24 9.61 -3.82
N GLU A 32 -5.83 8.42 -3.61
CA GLU A 32 -6.36 8.04 -2.29
C GLU A 32 -5.26 7.87 -1.22
N PHE A 33 -3.99 7.72 -1.63
CA PHE A 33 -2.87 7.65 -0.70
C PHE A 33 -2.36 9.03 -0.27
N GLU A 34 -2.82 10.13 -0.88
CA GLU A 34 -2.36 11.50 -0.57
C GLU A 34 -2.30 11.83 0.94
N PRO A 35 -3.26 11.42 1.79
CA PRO A 35 -3.18 11.70 3.23
C PRO A 35 -2.04 10.99 3.98
N TYR A 36 -1.42 9.98 3.36
CA TYR A 36 -0.45 9.08 3.98
C TYR A 36 0.95 9.18 3.36
N VAL A 37 1.12 9.97 2.30
CA VAL A 37 2.37 10.08 1.56
C VAL A 37 2.89 11.51 1.58
N THR A 38 4.21 11.63 1.43
CA THR A 38 4.89 12.91 1.28
C THR A 38 5.25 13.12 -0.19
N PRO A 39 5.62 14.36 -0.60
CA PRO A 39 6.16 14.60 -1.95
C PRO A 39 7.42 13.79 -2.29
N GLN A 40 8.11 13.23 -1.29
CA GLN A 40 9.30 12.38 -1.44
C GLN A 40 8.96 10.89 -1.59
N THR A 41 7.69 10.53 -1.44
CA THR A 41 7.25 9.14 -1.53
C THR A 41 7.16 8.70 -2.99
N VAL A 42 7.90 7.63 -3.31
CA VAL A 42 7.85 6.97 -4.63
C VAL A 42 6.80 5.86 -4.59
N VAL A 43 5.89 5.87 -5.57
CA VAL A 43 4.85 4.84 -5.73
C VAL A 43 5.16 3.97 -6.93
N ALA A 44 5.34 2.67 -6.70
CA ALA A 44 5.54 1.69 -7.77
C ALA A 44 4.35 0.74 -7.85
N VAL A 45 3.83 0.54 -9.06
CA VAL A 45 2.76 -0.42 -9.37
C VAL A 45 3.30 -1.45 -10.35
N ILE A 46 3.33 -2.70 -9.92
CA ILE A 46 4.04 -3.78 -10.63
C ILE A 46 3.10 -4.96 -10.82
N ALA A 47 2.96 -5.43 -12.06
CA ALA A 47 2.37 -6.73 -12.34
C ALA A 47 3.38 -7.83 -12.00
N LYS A 48 2.95 -8.80 -11.20
CA LYS A 48 3.73 -9.96 -10.79
C LYS A 48 3.12 -11.21 -11.40
N ASP A 49 3.95 -12.23 -11.53
CA ASP A 49 3.51 -13.57 -11.91
C ASP A 49 2.62 -14.16 -10.79
N PRO A 50 1.34 -14.46 -11.08
CA PRO A 50 0.42 -15.06 -10.12
C PRO A 50 0.88 -16.46 -9.71
N MET A 51 1.58 -17.20 -10.58
CA MET A 51 2.03 -18.56 -10.27
C MET A 51 3.04 -18.62 -9.14
N LYS A 52 3.73 -17.52 -8.86
CA LYS A 52 4.60 -17.43 -7.69
C LYS A 52 3.84 -17.47 -6.35
N LEU A 53 2.51 -17.40 -6.36
CA LEU A 53 1.68 -17.63 -5.17
C LEU A 53 1.44 -19.11 -4.90
N ALA A 54 1.60 -20.00 -5.88
CA ALA A 54 1.41 -21.44 -5.69
C ALA A 54 2.25 -21.97 -4.51
N LEU A 55 3.55 -21.67 -4.51
CA LEU A 55 4.46 -22.03 -3.42
C LEU A 55 4.01 -21.51 -2.04
N GLN A 56 3.40 -20.32 -2.01
CA GLN A 56 2.89 -19.74 -0.77
C GLN A 56 1.61 -20.43 -0.30
N TYR A 57 0.70 -20.76 -1.23
CA TYR A 57 -0.52 -21.49 -0.90
C TYR A 57 -0.24 -22.92 -0.44
N GLU A 58 0.73 -23.60 -1.06
CA GLU A 58 1.22 -24.90 -0.58
C GLU A 58 1.75 -24.81 0.86
N ALA A 59 2.58 -23.81 1.16
CA ALA A 59 3.12 -23.59 2.49
C ALA A 59 2.03 -23.25 3.53
N ASP A 60 1.00 -22.51 3.13
CA ASP A 60 -0.15 -22.14 3.97
C ASP A 60 -1.19 -23.28 4.09
N GLY A 61 -1.01 -24.40 3.39
CA GLY A 61 -1.99 -25.50 3.35
C GLY A 61 -3.30 -25.14 2.65
N LYS A 62 -3.28 -24.17 1.75
CA LYS A 62 -4.44 -23.74 0.95
C LYS A 62 -4.47 -24.53 -0.36
N GLU A 63 -5.63 -25.09 -0.67
CA GLU A 63 -5.88 -25.65 -1.99
C GLU A 63 -5.98 -24.52 -3.02
N PHE A 64 -5.39 -24.74 -4.19
CA PHE A 64 -5.51 -23.86 -5.35
C PHE A 64 -5.50 -24.68 -6.63
N ASP A 65 -6.11 -24.12 -7.67
CA ASP A 65 -6.05 -24.65 -9.02
C ASP A 65 -4.99 -23.86 -9.80
N GLU A 66 -4.01 -24.56 -10.36
CA GLU A 66 -2.96 -23.93 -11.17
C GLU A 66 -3.50 -23.26 -12.44
N GLU A 67 -4.48 -23.86 -13.11
CA GLU A 67 -5.06 -23.28 -14.33
C GLU A 67 -5.85 -22.02 -13.99
N ASP A 68 -6.59 -22.06 -12.88
CA ASP A 68 -7.28 -20.89 -12.36
C ASP A 68 -6.29 -19.78 -12.00
N LEU A 69 -5.22 -20.10 -11.25
CA LEU A 69 -4.22 -19.12 -10.81
C LEU A 69 -3.48 -18.46 -11.98
N LYS A 70 -3.18 -19.20 -13.06
CA LYS A 70 -2.56 -18.64 -14.28
C LYS A 70 -3.42 -17.56 -14.95
N SER A 71 -4.74 -17.61 -14.76
CA SER A 71 -5.66 -16.62 -15.32
C SER A 71 -5.79 -15.34 -14.49
N HIS A 72 -5.16 -15.28 -13.31
CA HIS A 72 -5.27 -14.11 -12.43
C HIS A 72 -4.19 -13.06 -12.72
N TYR A 73 -4.57 -11.79 -12.56
CA TYR A 73 -3.63 -10.70 -12.36
C TYR A 73 -3.18 -10.67 -10.91
N ARG A 74 -1.87 -10.52 -10.68
CA ARG A 74 -1.30 -10.21 -9.37
C ARG A 74 -0.64 -8.86 -9.42
N ILE A 75 -1.26 -7.86 -8.80
CA ILE A 75 -0.78 -6.48 -8.81
C ILE A 75 -0.19 -6.15 -7.45
N SER A 76 1.00 -5.55 -7.44
CA SER A 76 1.65 -5.05 -6.23
C SER A 76 1.77 -3.54 -6.29
N ILE A 77 1.27 -2.87 -5.24
CA ILE A 77 1.49 -1.43 -5.02
C ILE A 77 2.49 -1.29 -3.89
N THR A 78 3.52 -0.48 -4.12
CA THR A 78 4.61 -0.21 -3.18
C THR A 78 4.74 1.29 -2.98
N LEU A 79 4.82 1.73 -1.72
CA LEU A 79 5.24 3.08 -1.34
C LEU A 79 6.63 2.99 -0.73
N LYS A 80 7.53 3.87 -1.16
CA LYS A 80 8.89 3.97 -0.65
C LYS A 80 9.22 5.41 -0.30
N GLU A 81 9.73 5.62 0.91
CA GLU A 81 10.24 6.91 1.35
C GLU A 81 11.56 6.69 2.11
N GLY A 82 12.66 7.19 1.55
CA GLY A 82 14.00 6.87 2.06
C GLY A 82 14.27 5.36 2.10
N ASP A 83 14.55 4.84 3.29
CA ASP A 83 14.75 3.40 3.55
C ASP A 83 13.45 2.67 3.94
N ALA A 84 12.38 3.40 4.23
CA ALA A 84 11.10 2.82 4.57
C ALA A 84 10.38 2.37 3.30
N LYS A 85 9.79 1.17 3.36
CA LYS A 85 9.00 0.59 2.27
C LYS A 85 7.79 -0.13 2.84
N ILE A 86 6.64 0.13 2.25
CA ILE A 86 5.43 -0.64 2.50
C ILE A 86 4.86 -1.10 1.16
N ALA A 87 4.36 -2.32 1.12
CA ALA A 87 3.76 -2.88 -0.08
C ALA A 87 2.56 -3.74 0.27
N ALA A 88 1.61 -3.79 -0.65
CA ALA A 88 0.53 -4.77 -0.64
C ALA A 88 0.29 -5.31 -2.04
N GLU A 89 -0.47 -6.39 -2.10
CA GLU A 89 -0.78 -7.09 -3.33
C GLU A 89 -2.28 -7.38 -3.40
N GLY A 90 -2.80 -7.40 -4.61
CA GLY A 90 -4.15 -7.83 -4.93
C GLY A 90 -4.10 -8.85 -6.06
N VAL A 91 -4.98 -9.85 -5.97
CA VAL A 91 -5.02 -10.98 -6.91
C VAL A 91 -6.46 -11.16 -7.34
N ASP A 92 -6.73 -11.04 -8.64
CA ASP A 92 -8.06 -11.21 -9.21
C ASP A 92 -7.99 -11.56 -10.70
N LYS A 93 -9.06 -12.11 -11.28
CA LYS A 93 -9.16 -12.37 -12.72
C LYS A 93 -9.30 -11.08 -13.55
N ASP A 94 -9.79 -10.01 -12.92
CA ASP A 94 -9.92 -8.70 -13.52
C ASP A 94 -8.83 -7.75 -12.99
N ILE A 95 -8.15 -7.06 -13.91
CA ILE A 95 -7.02 -6.20 -13.56
C ILE A 95 -7.43 -5.01 -12.67
N TYR A 96 -8.60 -4.42 -12.91
CA TYR A 96 -9.09 -3.29 -12.13
C TYR A 96 -9.40 -3.73 -10.70
N THR A 97 -10.00 -4.91 -10.56
CA THR A 97 -10.29 -5.53 -9.27
C THR A 97 -9.00 -5.88 -8.53
N ALA A 98 -8.00 -6.45 -9.21
CA ALA A 98 -6.70 -6.73 -8.61
C ALA A 98 -5.99 -5.44 -8.13
N ILE A 99 -6.04 -4.36 -8.91
CA ILE A 99 -5.52 -3.03 -8.50
C ILE A 99 -6.26 -2.54 -7.26
N ARG A 100 -7.60 -2.61 -7.24
CA ARG A 100 -8.42 -2.17 -6.10
C ARG A 100 -8.09 -2.95 -4.83
N LEU A 101 -7.98 -4.28 -4.93
CA LEU A 101 -7.61 -5.14 -3.81
C LEU A 101 -6.21 -4.81 -3.26
N ALA A 102 -5.24 -4.54 -4.14
CA ALA A 102 -3.92 -4.11 -3.74
C ALA A 102 -3.96 -2.76 -3.00
N LYS A 103 -4.75 -1.81 -3.51
CA LYS A 103 -4.96 -0.49 -2.89
C LYS A 103 -5.61 -0.59 -1.52
N ASP A 104 -6.73 -1.29 -1.41
CA ASP A 104 -7.48 -1.46 -0.16
C ASP A 104 -6.59 -2.14 0.90
N SER A 105 -5.83 -3.17 0.51
CA SER A 105 -4.89 -3.86 1.40
C SER A 105 -3.75 -2.94 1.87
N LEU A 106 -3.25 -2.06 1.00
CA LEU A 106 -2.21 -1.10 1.36
C LEU A 106 -2.74 -0.02 2.30
N LEU A 107 -3.92 0.51 2.01
CA LEU A 107 -4.59 1.53 2.82
C LEU A 107 -4.86 1.01 4.24
N GLN A 108 -5.33 -0.23 4.38
CA GLN A 108 -5.51 -0.86 5.69
C GLN A 108 -4.20 -0.92 6.49
N LYS A 109 -3.07 -1.24 5.84
CA LYS A 109 -1.77 -1.25 6.52
C LYS A 109 -1.34 0.16 6.95
N LEU A 110 -1.58 1.17 6.12
CA LEU A 110 -1.28 2.56 6.44
C LEU A 110 -2.10 3.07 7.62
N ILE A 111 -3.41 2.79 7.63
CA ILE A 111 -4.31 3.10 8.75
C ILE A 111 -3.80 2.43 10.02
N ALA A 112 -3.47 1.14 9.98
CA ALA A 112 -2.95 0.43 11.14
C ALA A 112 -1.63 1.02 11.68
N ILE A 113 -0.76 1.53 10.80
CA ILE A 113 0.46 2.24 11.20
C ILE A 113 0.11 3.57 11.86
N GLN A 114 -0.79 4.36 11.27
CA GLN A 114 -1.24 5.63 11.82
C GLN A 114 -1.85 5.45 13.20
N ASP A 115 -2.80 4.51 13.35
CA ASP A 115 -3.46 4.20 14.61
C ASP A 115 -2.44 3.83 15.70
N ARG A 116 -1.45 2.99 15.35
CA ARG A 116 -0.39 2.60 16.28
C ARG A 116 0.49 3.77 16.74
N ILE A 117 0.71 4.77 15.89
CA ILE A 117 1.48 5.97 16.25
C ILE A 117 0.66 6.88 17.17
N VAL A 118 -0.61 7.11 16.84
CA VAL A 118 -1.53 7.94 17.64
C VAL A 118 -1.66 7.37 19.07
N THR A 119 -1.92 6.06 19.21
CA THR A 119 -2.03 5.42 20.53
C THR A 119 -0.75 5.53 21.36
N GLN A 120 0.44 5.54 20.73
CA GLN A 120 1.70 5.74 21.45
C GLN A 120 1.87 7.18 21.94
N GLN A 121 1.45 8.17 21.15
CA GLN A 121 1.49 9.58 21.54
C GLN A 121 0.54 9.85 22.71
N GLU A 122 -0.70 9.35 22.65
CA GLU A 122 -1.69 9.46 23.73
C GLU A 122 -1.15 8.87 25.03
N ARG A 123 -0.59 7.65 24.99
CA ARG A 123 0.04 7.01 26.15
C ARG A 123 1.16 7.86 26.74
N ASN A 124 2.02 8.45 25.90
CA ASN A 124 3.14 9.28 26.35
C ASN A 124 2.68 10.60 26.99
N MET A 125 1.57 11.18 26.50
CA MET A 125 0.94 12.35 27.10
C MET A 125 0.37 12.03 28.48
N GLU A 126 -0.30 10.91 28.64
CA GLU A 126 -0.80 10.45 29.95
C GLU A 126 0.33 10.24 30.96
N ILE A 127 1.45 9.64 30.53
CA ILE A 127 2.64 9.46 31.38
C ILE A 127 3.22 10.81 31.81
N HIS A 128 3.38 11.77 30.88
CA HIS A 128 3.87 13.11 31.23
C HIS A 128 2.94 13.83 32.20
N HIS A 129 1.63 13.73 32.01
CA HIS A 129 0.65 14.30 32.91
C HIS A 129 0.70 13.66 34.31
N ALA A 130 0.90 12.34 34.39
CA ALA A 130 1.10 11.64 35.66
C ALA A 130 2.40 12.07 36.36
N LEU A 131 3.52 12.16 35.62
CA LEU A 131 4.82 12.58 36.14
C LEU A 131 4.79 14.02 36.68
N GLN A 132 4.10 14.93 35.99
CA GLN A 132 3.92 16.31 36.43
C GLN A 132 3.06 16.42 37.70
N ASN A 133 2.05 15.55 37.87
CA ASN A 133 1.23 15.53 39.07
C ASN A 133 1.93 14.94 40.31
N THR A 134 2.95 14.10 40.14
CA THR A 134 3.75 13.56 41.26
C THR A 134 4.75 14.54 41.89
N MET A 135 4.94 15.74 41.35
CA MET A 135 5.87 16.76 41.90
C MET A 135 5.21 17.75 42.88
N ILE A 136 3.94 17.57 43.24
CA ILE A 136 3.27 18.39 44.28
C ILE A 136 3.08 17.54 45.54
N HIS A 137 4.15 17.39 46.33
CA HIS A 137 4.06 17.08 47.76
C HIS A 137 5.27 17.61 48.52
#